data_AF-A0A2N2F6M2-F1
#
_entry.id   AF-A0A2N2F6M2-F1
#
_cell.length_a   1.000
_cell.length_b   1.000
_cell.length_c   1.000
_cell.angle_alpha   90.00
_cell.angle_beta   90.00
_cell.angle_gamma   90.00
#
_symmetry.space_group_name_H-M   'P 1'
#
loop_
_entity.id
_entity.type
_entity.pdbx_description
1 polymer ?
#
loop_
_entity_poly.entity_id
_entity_poly.type
_entity_poly.pdbx_seq_one_letter_code
_entity_poly.pdbx_strand_id
1 'polypeptide(L)'
;MHIKNAFFYALFFLSGALSTFTPAIFSMEQPESSTSEKTAALTPLELLRSGEKYYFGQNLEYTKAREFFEQAANQKTDPCVNVLARLYLGEMYYYSLGVKEDHLKALDYFEQVEAQTIEPGAKALARRYLGQIYYLSKHITVDYLKAHTYFLQATEHPKAQADAQQYLGLMYYFGQGVAIDYSKAREYFEMAANQTKKPKIQARAQYYLGLIYNLGQSVAVDNVKAREYFQQAAKQKKEPQAKKQAQEHLGPMNYLCQGITPTNDPTDAMNATIDPQECFICADGGELVGLPCANNHGPVIHSACLKTFLEQDMPCPMCRGKLYKISESENKK
;
A
#
# COMPACT_ATOMS: atom_id res chain seq x y z
N MET A 1 -10.08 -23.54 9.34
CA MET A 1 -9.11 -24.31 8.53
C MET A 1 -7.72 -23.73 8.80
N HIS A 2 -6.83 -24.58 9.28
CA HIS A 2 -5.64 -24.25 10.07
C HIS A 2 -4.53 -23.44 9.36
N ILE A 3 -3.88 -22.62 10.19
CA ILE A 3 -2.53 -22.05 10.08
C ILE A 3 -1.49 -23.13 9.75
N LYS A 4 -0.44 -22.80 8.98
CA LYS A 4 0.91 -23.32 9.20
C LYS A 4 2.00 -22.40 8.62
N ASN A 5 2.66 -21.69 9.53
CA ASN A 5 4.03 -21.19 9.40
C ASN A 5 4.99 -22.39 9.30
N ALA A 6 6.03 -22.27 8.47
CA ALA A 6 7.16 -23.20 8.45
C ALA A 6 8.46 -22.39 8.61
N PHE A 7 9.02 -22.38 9.82
CA PHE A 7 10.43 -22.13 10.08
C PHE A 7 11.03 -23.47 10.49
N PHE A 8 12.01 -23.95 9.72
CA PHE A 8 12.75 -25.19 9.95
C PHE A 8 13.87 -24.92 10.96
N TYR A 9 13.89 -25.69 12.07
CA TYR A 9 15.09 -25.93 12.87
C TYR A 9 15.37 -27.44 12.88
N ALA A 10 16.66 -27.76 12.77
CA ALA A 10 17.23 -29.09 12.65
C ALA A 10 17.00 -29.96 13.90
N LEU A 11 16.73 -31.25 13.68
CA LEU A 11 16.64 -32.29 14.70
C LEU A 11 17.77 -33.30 14.49
N PHE A 12 18.67 -33.39 15.46
CA PHE A 12 19.57 -34.53 15.65
C PHE A 12 18.78 -35.67 16.29
N PHE A 13 18.82 -36.84 15.66
CA PHE A 13 18.37 -38.11 16.22
C PHE A 13 19.48 -38.70 17.10
N LEU A 14 19.13 -39.18 18.30
CA LEU A 14 19.69 -40.42 18.85
C LEU A 14 18.74 -41.05 19.88
N SER A 15 18.67 -42.36 19.75
CA SER A 15 17.86 -43.42 20.37
C SER A 15 17.89 -43.51 21.90
N GLY A 16 16.86 -44.15 22.48
CA GLY A 16 17.03 -44.84 23.77
C GLY A 16 15.75 -45.24 24.52
N ALA A 17 15.26 -46.44 24.22
CA ALA A 17 14.43 -47.39 24.98
C ALA A 17 13.66 -46.97 26.26
N LEU A 18 12.37 -47.36 26.27
CA LEU A 18 11.51 -47.56 27.43
C LEU A 18 11.98 -48.74 28.29
N SER A 19 11.98 -48.56 29.61
CA SER A 19 11.76 -49.67 30.55
C SER A 19 11.10 -49.16 31.84
N THR A 20 10.01 -49.82 32.18
CA THR A 20 9.18 -49.70 33.38
C THR A 20 9.92 -50.13 34.65
N PHE A 21 9.93 -49.30 35.69
CA PHE A 21 10.16 -49.75 37.07
C PHE A 21 9.45 -48.80 38.06
N THR A 22 8.40 -49.29 38.71
CA THR A 22 8.04 -48.94 40.09
C THR A 22 8.79 -49.93 40.99
N PRO A 23 9.33 -49.53 42.16
CA PRO A 23 8.46 -49.49 43.34
C PRO A 23 8.88 -48.52 44.46
N ALA A 24 7.99 -48.51 45.47
CA ALA A 24 8.25 -48.32 46.90
C ALA A 24 8.28 -46.89 47.46
N ILE A 25 7.37 -46.73 48.41
CA ILE A 25 7.16 -45.62 49.33
C ILE A 25 8.40 -45.48 50.22
N PHE A 26 8.99 -44.29 50.21
CA PHE A 26 9.92 -43.83 51.23
C PHE A 26 9.47 -42.43 51.67
N SER A 27 8.91 -42.35 52.87
CA SER A 27 8.69 -41.08 53.55
C SER A 27 10.04 -40.49 53.93
N MET A 28 10.41 -39.38 53.32
CA MET A 28 11.38 -38.45 53.88
C MET A 28 10.75 -37.07 53.93
N GLU A 29 10.86 -36.45 55.10
CA GLU A 29 10.77 -35.03 55.39
C GLU A 29 10.84 -34.13 54.14
N GLN A 30 9.85 -33.26 53.99
CA GLN A 30 9.99 -32.05 53.18
C GLN A 30 11.08 -31.17 53.81
N PRO A 31 12.20 -30.86 53.14
CA PRO A 31 12.91 -29.65 53.46
C PRO A 31 12.16 -28.50 52.78
N GLU A 32 11.52 -27.65 53.58
CA GLU A 32 11.16 -26.29 53.17
C GLU A 32 12.46 -25.55 52.79
N SER A 33 12.93 -25.73 51.56
CA SER A 33 13.97 -24.87 50.99
C SER A 33 13.26 -23.69 50.33
N SER A 34 13.17 -22.61 51.10
CA SER A 34 13.03 -21.25 50.61
C SER A 34 14.22 -20.91 49.72
N THR A 35 14.21 -21.38 48.48
CA THR A 35 15.04 -20.79 47.43
C THR A 35 14.35 -19.50 47.01
N SER A 36 14.80 -18.39 47.58
CA SER A 36 14.62 -17.09 46.93
C SER A 36 15.26 -17.21 45.56
N GLU A 37 14.44 -17.48 44.55
CA GLU A 37 14.80 -17.45 43.15
C GLU A 37 15.18 -16.00 42.85
N LYS A 38 16.47 -15.67 43.00
CA LYS A 38 17.03 -14.46 42.41
C LYS A 38 16.82 -14.65 40.92
N THR A 39 15.75 -14.04 40.41
CA THR A 39 15.48 -13.93 38.99
C THR A 39 16.76 -13.44 38.32
N ALA A 40 17.43 -14.33 37.60
CA ALA A 40 18.58 -13.94 36.81
C ALA A 40 18.11 -12.83 35.86
N ALA A 41 18.74 -11.66 35.94
CA ALA A 41 18.38 -10.54 35.09
C ALA A 41 18.53 -10.99 33.63
N LEU A 42 17.44 -10.87 32.86
CA LEU A 42 17.42 -11.26 31.45
C LEU A 42 18.47 -10.48 30.66
N THR A 43 19.13 -11.18 29.74
CA THR A 43 20.10 -10.56 28.81
C THR A 43 19.39 -9.59 27.85
N PRO A 44 20.11 -8.63 27.23
CA PRO A 44 19.51 -7.70 26.28
C PRO A 44 18.76 -8.42 25.15
N LEU A 45 19.36 -9.48 24.60
CA LEU A 45 18.78 -10.23 23.50
C LEU A 45 17.51 -11.00 23.92
N GLU A 46 17.47 -11.54 25.13
CA GLU A 46 16.26 -12.19 25.67
C GLU A 46 15.14 -11.19 25.91
N LEU A 47 15.47 -9.98 26.39
CA LEU A 47 14.51 -8.89 26.52
C LEU A 47 13.95 -8.48 25.15
N LEU A 48 14.81 -8.28 24.15
CA LEU A 48 14.38 -7.92 22.79
C LEU A 48 13.45 -8.99 22.20
N ARG A 49 13.84 -10.27 22.27
CA ARG A 49 13.02 -11.39 21.78
C ARG A 49 11.69 -11.51 22.52
N SER A 50 11.68 -11.26 23.83
CA SER A 50 10.46 -11.24 24.63
C SER A 50 9.55 -10.09 24.19
N GLY A 51 10.10 -8.89 23.96
CA GLY A 51 9.39 -7.76 23.40
C GLY A 51 8.78 -8.07 22.03
N GLU A 52 9.58 -8.61 21.10
CA GLU A 52 9.13 -9.02 19.76
C GLU A 52 8.02 -10.07 19.80
N LYS A 53 8.09 -11.02 20.73
CA LYS A 53 7.05 -12.02 20.94
C LYS A 53 5.70 -11.38 21.30
N TYR A 54 5.70 -10.38 22.17
CA TYR A 54 4.46 -9.67 22.52
C TYR A 54 4.01 -8.69 21.44
N TYR A 55 4.95 -8.09 20.71
CA TYR A 55 4.68 -7.14 19.62
C TYR A 55 4.10 -7.79 18.36
N PHE A 56 4.61 -8.97 17.97
CA PHE A 56 4.18 -9.72 16.78
C PHE A 56 3.32 -10.95 17.11
N GLY A 57 3.04 -11.22 18.39
CA GLY A 57 2.29 -12.37 18.86
C GLY A 57 0.80 -12.31 18.51
N GLN A 58 0.10 -13.44 18.68
CA GLN A 58 -1.33 -13.57 18.31
C GLN A 58 -2.26 -12.63 19.09
N ASN A 59 -1.90 -12.28 20.32
CA ASN A 59 -2.74 -11.45 21.21
C ASN A 59 -2.29 -9.97 21.28
N LEU A 60 -1.23 -9.58 20.56
CA LEU A 60 -0.73 -8.20 20.43
C LEU A 60 -0.69 -7.42 21.75
N GLU A 61 0.11 -7.88 22.71
CA GLU A 61 0.21 -7.30 24.05
C GLU A 61 1.23 -6.15 24.08
N TYR A 62 0.91 -5.03 23.43
CA TYR A 62 1.85 -3.93 23.23
C TYR A 62 2.37 -3.32 24.53
N THR A 63 1.56 -3.23 25.59
CA THR A 63 2.04 -2.69 26.88
C THR A 63 3.19 -3.51 27.44
N LYS A 64 3.09 -4.84 27.38
CA LYS A 64 4.18 -5.75 27.82
C LYS A 64 5.37 -5.66 26.87
N ALA A 65 5.14 -5.61 25.56
CA ALA A 65 6.20 -5.45 24.58
C ALA A 65 7.05 -4.20 24.87
N ARG A 66 6.40 -3.07 25.18
CA ARG A 66 7.05 -1.82 25.54
C ARG A 66 7.95 -2.00 26.76
N GLU A 67 7.46 -2.62 27.82
CA GLU A 67 8.22 -2.82 29.06
C GLU A 67 9.52 -3.60 28.79
N PHE A 68 9.45 -4.64 27.96
CA PHE A 68 10.63 -5.40 27.54
C PHE A 68 11.58 -4.56 26.69
N PHE A 69 11.07 -3.77 25.73
CA PHE A 69 11.90 -2.90 24.90
C PHE A 69 12.54 -1.75 25.71
N GLU A 70 11.84 -1.16 26.68
CA GLU A 70 12.39 -0.14 27.59
C GLU A 70 13.55 -0.74 28.41
N GLN A 71 13.38 -1.95 28.94
CA GLN A 71 14.47 -2.66 29.63
C GLN A 71 15.66 -2.93 28.69
N ALA A 72 15.40 -3.42 27.48
CA ALA A 72 16.46 -3.69 26.49
C ALA A 72 17.20 -2.40 26.07
N ALA A 73 16.49 -1.30 25.87
CA ALA A 73 17.07 0.00 25.52
C ALA A 73 17.86 0.65 26.68
N ASN A 74 17.60 0.26 27.92
CA ASN A 74 18.35 0.74 29.09
C ASN A 74 19.61 -0.08 29.36
N GLN A 75 19.69 -1.33 28.87
CA GLN A 75 20.91 -2.13 28.96
C GLN A 75 21.93 -1.68 27.91
N LYS A 76 23.08 -1.18 28.37
CA LYS A 76 24.17 -0.67 27.50
C LYS A 76 25.15 -1.75 27.04
N THR A 77 24.90 -3.00 27.39
CA THR A 77 25.83 -4.13 27.17
C THR A 77 25.82 -4.64 25.74
N ASP A 78 24.74 -4.41 24.98
CA ASP A 78 24.65 -4.75 23.55
C ASP A 78 24.09 -3.55 22.75
N PRO A 79 24.97 -2.79 22.06
CA PRO A 79 24.56 -1.63 21.28
C PRO A 79 23.57 -1.96 20.15
N CYS A 80 23.68 -3.12 19.50
CA CYS A 80 22.81 -3.50 18.39
C CYS A 80 21.38 -3.74 18.87
N VAL A 81 21.23 -4.50 19.96
CA VAL A 81 19.93 -4.71 20.61
C VAL A 81 19.32 -3.39 21.04
N ASN A 82 20.13 -2.51 21.60
CA ASN A 82 19.68 -1.22 22.08
C ASN A 82 19.11 -0.33 20.96
N VAL A 83 19.77 -0.33 19.79
CA VAL A 83 19.26 0.34 18.57
C VAL A 83 17.92 -0.22 18.12
N LEU A 84 17.78 -1.55 18.07
CA LEU A 84 16.53 -2.19 17.66
C LEU A 84 15.40 -1.92 18.65
N ALA A 85 15.68 -1.97 19.96
CA ALA A 85 14.71 -1.66 21.00
C ALA A 85 14.21 -0.21 20.90
N ARG A 86 15.11 0.77 20.69
CA ARG A 86 14.72 2.17 20.46
C ARG A 86 13.90 2.34 19.19
N LEU A 87 14.25 1.64 18.11
CA LEU A 87 13.44 1.66 16.88
C LEU A 87 12.01 1.20 17.18
N TYR A 88 11.84 0.06 17.86
CA TYR A 88 10.50 -0.44 18.25
C TYR A 88 9.75 0.54 19.16
N LEU A 89 10.41 1.10 20.18
CA LEU A 89 9.79 2.11 21.04
C LEU A 89 9.31 3.32 20.23
N GLY A 90 10.12 3.81 19.30
CA GLY A 90 9.74 4.87 18.37
C GLY A 90 8.48 4.51 17.56
N GLU A 91 8.40 3.29 17.00
CA GLU A 91 7.21 2.82 16.28
C GLU A 91 5.96 2.81 17.18
N MET A 92 6.12 2.38 18.43
CA MET A 92 5.03 2.28 19.38
C MET A 92 4.44 3.64 19.72
N TYR A 93 5.29 4.63 19.96
CA TYR A 93 4.85 6.01 20.20
C TYR A 93 4.27 6.67 18.93
N TYR A 94 4.77 6.31 17.75
CA TYR A 94 4.27 6.83 16.47
C TYR A 94 2.88 6.28 16.10
N TYR A 95 2.63 4.98 16.28
CA TYR A 95 1.36 4.34 15.93
C TYR A 95 0.38 4.16 17.10
N SER A 96 0.69 4.73 18.27
CA SER A 96 -0.11 4.56 19.50
C SER A 96 -0.28 3.09 19.93
N LEU A 97 0.78 2.27 19.80
CA LEU A 97 0.74 0.84 20.13
C LEU A 97 1.04 0.62 21.62
N GLY A 98 -0.01 0.40 22.42
CA GLY A 98 0.12 0.17 23.87
C GLY A 98 0.49 1.43 24.68
N VAL A 99 0.60 2.58 24.03
CA VAL A 99 0.83 3.91 24.60
C VAL A 99 -0.01 4.94 23.86
N LYS A 100 -0.26 6.08 24.49
CA LYS A 100 -0.84 7.25 23.81
C LYS A 100 0.15 7.77 22.78
N GLU A 101 -0.35 8.12 21.59
CA GLU A 101 0.41 8.78 20.52
C GLU A 101 1.24 9.95 21.06
N ASP A 102 2.54 9.94 20.77
CA ASP A 102 3.50 10.98 21.15
C ASP A 102 4.63 11.05 20.12
N HIS A 103 4.46 11.90 19.10
CA HIS A 103 5.45 12.03 18.02
C HIS A 103 6.74 12.70 18.47
N LEU A 104 6.77 13.44 19.59
CA LEU A 104 8.00 14.03 20.11
C LEU A 104 8.89 12.95 20.74
N LYS A 105 8.30 12.02 21.49
CA LYS A 105 9.03 10.84 21.98
C LYS A 105 9.48 9.93 20.85
N ALA A 106 8.62 9.71 19.85
CA ALA A 106 9.00 8.91 18.68
C ALA A 106 10.19 9.56 17.94
N LEU A 107 10.15 10.89 17.75
CA LEU A 107 11.23 11.66 17.16
C LEU A 107 12.55 11.44 17.92
N ASP A 108 12.55 11.62 19.25
CA ASP A 108 13.73 11.42 20.09
C ASP A 108 14.32 10.00 19.93
N TYR A 109 13.50 8.96 19.98
CA TYR A 109 13.99 7.59 19.77
C TYR A 109 14.60 7.39 18.37
N PHE A 110 13.97 7.92 17.32
CA PHE A 110 14.49 7.78 15.96
C PHE A 110 15.76 8.61 15.73
N GLU A 111 15.89 9.79 16.34
CA GLU A 111 17.12 10.58 16.32
C GLU A 111 18.26 9.87 17.06
N GLN A 112 17.97 9.23 18.20
CA GLN A 112 18.94 8.39 18.90
C GLN A 112 19.40 7.20 18.05
N VAL A 113 18.53 6.60 17.24
CA VAL A 113 18.89 5.54 16.29
C VAL A 113 19.72 6.12 15.13
N GLU A 114 19.35 7.28 14.58
CA GLU A 114 20.08 7.92 13.48
C GLU A 114 21.51 8.33 13.87
N ALA A 115 21.72 8.72 15.14
CA ALA A 115 23.03 9.05 15.68
C ALA A 115 23.99 7.85 15.73
N GLN A 116 23.48 6.62 15.62
CA GLN A 116 24.31 5.41 15.66
C GLN A 116 24.88 5.10 14.28
N THR A 117 26.04 4.44 14.28
CA THR A 117 26.75 4.00 13.06
C THR A 117 26.55 2.51 12.76
N ILE A 118 25.89 1.79 13.68
CA ILE A 118 25.58 0.36 13.59
C ILE A 118 24.15 0.12 13.06
N GLU A 119 23.87 -1.09 12.58
CA GLU A 119 22.55 -1.50 12.07
C GLU A 119 21.98 -0.58 10.96
N PRO A 120 22.59 -0.54 9.76
CA PRO A 120 22.17 0.35 8.67
C PRO A 120 20.70 0.15 8.26
N GLY A 121 20.17 -1.07 8.44
CA GLY A 121 18.77 -1.36 8.21
C GLY A 121 17.82 -0.70 9.21
N ALA A 122 18.20 -0.64 10.50
CA ALA A 122 17.43 0.07 11.52
C ALA A 122 17.52 1.58 11.31
N LYS A 123 18.70 2.08 10.97
CA LYS A 123 18.94 3.47 10.62
C LYS A 123 18.06 3.94 9.47
N ALA A 124 18.00 3.18 8.38
CA ALA A 124 17.12 3.51 7.25
C ALA A 124 15.63 3.51 7.62
N LEU A 125 15.18 2.61 8.50
CA LEU A 125 13.81 2.62 9.01
C LEU A 125 13.53 3.84 9.89
N ALA A 126 14.46 4.21 10.77
CA ALA A 126 14.37 5.43 11.56
C ALA A 126 14.29 6.67 10.67
N ARG A 127 15.16 6.81 9.66
CA ARG A 127 15.09 7.89 8.65
C ARG A 127 13.74 7.98 7.96
N ARG A 128 13.17 6.84 7.56
CA ARG A 128 11.81 6.82 7.00
C ARG A 128 10.79 7.39 7.99
N TYR A 129 10.85 7.01 9.27
CA TYR A 129 9.94 7.55 10.28
C TYR A 129 10.18 9.03 10.57
N LEU A 130 11.44 9.47 10.68
CA LEU A 130 11.79 10.89 10.79
C LEU A 130 11.20 11.69 9.63
N GLY A 131 11.35 11.18 8.40
CA GLY A 131 10.74 11.77 7.22
C GLY A 131 9.22 11.88 7.34
N GLN A 132 8.54 10.83 7.81
CA GLN A 132 7.08 10.86 8.01
C GLN A 132 6.65 11.83 9.12
N ILE A 133 7.39 11.89 10.23
CA ILE A 133 7.12 12.84 11.31
C ILE A 133 7.20 14.27 10.79
N TYR A 134 8.28 14.62 10.09
CA TYR A 134 8.43 15.97 9.53
C TYR A 134 7.46 16.26 8.37
N TYR A 135 6.89 15.23 7.72
CA TYR A 135 5.94 15.35 6.62
C TYR A 135 4.46 15.45 7.07
N LEU A 136 4.06 14.73 8.12
CA LEU A 136 2.64 14.51 8.49
C LEU A 136 2.27 14.87 9.93
N SER A 137 3.24 14.99 10.84
CA SER A 137 2.93 15.09 12.27
C SER A 137 2.11 16.34 12.57
N LYS A 138 1.02 16.17 13.33
CA LYS A 138 0.23 17.30 13.87
C LYS A 138 0.83 17.88 15.15
N HIS A 139 1.76 17.16 15.77
CA HIS A 139 2.37 17.50 17.06
C HIS A 139 3.71 18.22 16.90
N ILE A 140 4.26 18.26 15.69
CA ILE A 140 5.54 18.88 15.34
C ILE A 140 5.29 19.80 14.15
N THR A 141 6.00 20.93 14.08
CA THR A 141 5.95 21.81 12.92
C THR A 141 6.42 21.06 11.68
N VAL A 142 5.57 21.00 10.66
CA VAL A 142 5.88 20.35 9.38
C VAL A 142 7.09 21.02 8.74
N ASP A 143 8.07 20.21 8.34
CA ASP A 143 9.30 20.63 7.67
C ASP A 143 9.56 19.71 6.48
N TYR A 144 9.06 20.13 5.32
CA TYR A 144 9.17 19.33 4.10
C TYR A 144 10.62 19.21 3.60
N LEU A 145 11.51 20.16 3.90
CA LEU A 145 12.91 20.06 3.48
C LEU A 145 13.65 18.97 4.27
N LYS A 146 13.43 18.92 5.58
CA LYS A 146 13.94 17.81 6.41
C LYS A 146 13.32 16.49 5.99
N ALA A 147 12.00 16.45 5.77
CA ALA A 147 11.34 15.24 5.31
C ALA A 147 11.95 14.69 4.02
N HIS A 148 12.17 15.56 3.02
CA HIS A 148 12.79 15.20 1.75
C HIS A 148 14.17 14.59 1.97
N THR A 149 15.00 15.25 2.78
CA THR A 149 16.36 14.79 3.11
C THR A 149 16.34 13.39 3.72
N TYR A 150 15.50 13.17 4.74
CA TYR A 150 15.40 11.88 5.40
C TYR A 150 14.84 10.78 4.50
N PHE A 151 13.84 11.08 3.66
CA PHE A 151 13.34 10.10 2.70
C PHE A 151 14.40 9.74 1.67
N LEU A 152 15.15 10.71 1.14
CA LEU A 152 16.24 10.44 0.21
C LEU A 152 17.28 9.51 0.83
N GLN A 153 17.73 9.80 2.06
CA GLN A 153 18.66 8.95 2.80
C GLN A 153 18.08 7.56 3.14
N ALA A 154 16.76 7.45 3.36
CA ALA A 154 16.12 6.16 3.61
C ALA A 154 16.09 5.24 2.37
N THR A 155 16.26 5.78 1.17
CA THR A 155 16.33 4.98 -0.08
C THR A 155 17.61 4.16 -0.21
N GLU A 156 18.64 4.46 0.60
CA GLU A 156 19.94 3.77 0.61
C GLU A 156 19.83 2.30 1.04
N HIS A 157 18.73 1.90 1.70
CA HIS A 157 18.56 0.54 2.21
C HIS A 157 17.22 -0.10 1.82
N PRO A 158 17.20 -1.37 1.34
CA PRO A 158 15.99 -2.04 0.87
C PRO A 158 14.82 -2.12 1.88
N LYS A 159 15.12 -2.15 3.18
CA LYS A 159 14.10 -2.22 4.25
C LYS A 159 13.17 -0.99 4.26
N ALA A 160 13.65 0.18 3.86
CA ALA A 160 12.90 1.44 3.91
C ALA A 160 12.65 2.06 2.52
N GLN A 161 13.38 1.59 1.50
CA GLN A 161 13.37 2.16 0.15
C GLN A 161 11.97 2.33 -0.46
N ALA A 162 11.15 1.28 -0.48
CA ALA A 162 9.83 1.35 -1.12
C ALA A 162 8.92 2.40 -0.48
N ASP A 163 8.92 2.46 0.85
CA ASP A 163 8.14 3.43 1.61
C ASP A 163 8.65 4.86 1.34
N ALA A 164 9.97 5.07 1.35
CA ALA A 164 10.58 6.37 1.10
C ALA A 164 10.36 6.87 -0.34
N GLN A 165 10.51 6.00 -1.34
CA GLN A 165 10.25 6.33 -2.75
C GLN A 165 8.81 6.81 -2.97
N GLN A 166 7.83 6.20 -2.30
CA GLN A 166 6.44 6.65 -2.39
C GLN A 166 6.29 8.09 -1.88
N TYR A 167 6.91 8.44 -0.76
CA TYR A 167 6.86 9.82 -0.23
C TYR A 167 7.61 10.80 -1.12
N LEU A 168 8.79 10.45 -1.63
CA LEU A 168 9.52 11.29 -2.59
C LEU A 168 8.67 11.57 -3.84
N GLY A 169 7.99 10.56 -4.38
CA GLY A 169 7.05 10.74 -5.49
C GLY A 169 5.95 11.75 -5.16
N LEU A 170 5.35 11.66 -3.98
CA LEU A 170 4.33 12.63 -3.52
C LEU A 170 4.90 14.04 -3.38
N MET A 171 6.09 14.17 -2.82
CA MET A 171 6.73 15.47 -2.59
C MET A 171 7.03 16.18 -3.90
N TYR A 172 7.52 15.47 -4.92
CA TYR A 172 7.71 16.01 -6.26
C TYR A 172 6.38 16.28 -6.98
N TYR A 173 5.35 15.47 -6.74
CA TYR A 173 4.02 15.67 -7.36
C TYR A 173 3.30 16.91 -6.81
N PHE A 174 3.38 17.15 -5.50
CA PHE A 174 2.70 18.26 -4.83
C PHE A 174 3.60 19.48 -4.58
N GLY A 175 4.89 19.41 -4.86
CA GLY A 175 5.84 20.50 -4.62
C GLY A 175 6.10 20.75 -3.12
N GLN A 176 6.13 19.71 -2.31
CA GLN A 176 6.31 19.82 -0.85
C GLN A 176 7.79 19.75 -0.50
N GLY A 177 8.37 20.90 -0.13
CA GLY A 177 9.81 21.01 0.21
C GLY A 177 10.74 20.92 -1.00
N VAL A 178 10.19 20.69 -2.19
CA VAL A 178 10.89 20.70 -3.48
C VAL A 178 9.99 21.36 -4.52
N ALA A 179 10.55 21.82 -5.63
CA ALA A 179 9.73 22.29 -6.74
C ALA A 179 8.89 21.14 -7.32
N ILE A 180 7.69 21.46 -7.82
CA ILE A 180 6.87 20.50 -8.55
C ILE A 180 7.66 19.98 -9.75
N ASP A 181 7.82 18.66 -9.82
CA ASP A 181 8.52 17.97 -10.92
C ASP A 181 7.80 16.65 -11.18
N TYR A 182 6.83 16.69 -12.11
CA TYR A 182 6.04 15.50 -12.44
C TYR A 182 6.87 14.39 -13.10
N SER A 183 8.01 14.72 -13.73
CA SER A 183 8.88 13.69 -14.32
C SER A 183 9.57 12.89 -13.21
N LYS A 184 10.13 13.58 -12.22
CA LYS A 184 10.69 12.89 -11.04
C LYS A 184 9.62 12.16 -10.23
N ALA A 185 8.45 12.76 -10.06
CA ALA A 185 7.34 12.10 -9.38
C ALA A 185 6.99 10.78 -10.09
N ARG A 186 6.88 10.80 -11.42
CA ARG A 186 6.65 9.61 -12.24
C ARG A 186 7.74 8.57 -12.04
N GLU A 187 9.02 8.93 -12.10
CA GLU A 187 10.14 8.01 -11.88
C GLU A 187 10.05 7.31 -10.51
N TYR A 188 9.80 8.06 -9.44
CA TYR A 188 9.63 7.48 -8.10
C TYR A 188 8.40 6.59 -8.00
N PHE A 189 7.28 6.96 -8.62
CA PHE A 189 6.09 6.11 -8.64
C PHE A 189 6.27 4.85 -9.49
N GLU A 190 6.99 4.89 -10.61
CA GLU A 190 7.35 3.71 -11.39
C GLU A 190 8.22 2.76 -10.55
N MET A 191 9.22 3.28 -9.84
CA MET A 191 10.01 2.49 -8.89
C MET A 191 9.14 1.85 -7.80
N ALA A 192 8.23 2.61 -7.19
CA ALA A 192 7.34 2.12 -6.14
C ALA A 192 6.32 1.10 -6.65
N ALA A 193 5.82 1.24 -7.88
CA ALA A 193 4.91 0.30 -8.53
C ALA A 193 5.58 -1.05 -8.83
N ASN A 194 6.90 -1.07 -9.04
CA ASN A 194 7.68 -2.30 -9.26
C ASN A 194 7.95 -3.11 -7.97
N GLN A 195 7.62 -2.58 -6.79
CA GLN A 195 7.85 -3.24 -5.49
C GLN A 195 6.76 -4.27 -5.16
N THR A 196 6.83 -5.45 -5.78
CA THR A 196 5.83 -6.53 -5.67
C THR A 196 5.52 -7.02 -4.26
N LYS A 197 6.46 -6.86 -3.31
CA LYS A 197 6.30 -7.26 -1.90
C LYS A 197 5.47 -6.29 -1.05
N LYS A 198 5.15 -5.10 -1.57
CA LYS A 198 4.47 -4.02 -0.84
C LYS A 198 3.18 -3.58 -1.59
N PRO A 199 2.11 -4.41 -1.58
CA PRO A 199 0.92 -4.19 -2.41
C PRO A 199 0.20 -2.85 -2.13
N LYS A 200 0.28 -2.32 -0.90
CA LYS A 200 -0.30 -1.02 -0.55
C LYS A 200 0.42 0.14 -1.25
N ILE A 201 1.75 0.09 -1.22
CA ILE A 201 2.62 1.09 -1.86
C ILE A 201 2.43 1.02 -3.38
N GLN A 202 2.44 -0.21 -3.92
CA GLN A 202 2.18 -0.44 -5.34
C GLN A 202 0.83 0.13 -5.78
N ALA A 203 -0.25 -0.11 -5.03
CA ALA A 203 -1.58 0.42 -5.37
C ALA A 203 -1.62 1.95 -5.41
N ARG A 204 -1.00 2.62 -4.42
CA ARG A 204 -0.91 4.08 -4.38
C ARG A 204 -0.08 4.61 -5.54
N ALA A 205 1.08 4.01 -5.80
CA ALA A 205 1.95 4.42 -6.90
C ALA A 205 1.26 4.27 -8.26
N GLN A 206 0.57 3.14 -8.50
CA GLN A 206 -0.24 2.92 -9.70
C GLN A 206 -1.34 3.98 -9.83
N TYR A 207 -2.01 4.35 -8.74
CA TYR A 207 -3.00 5.43 -8.78
C TYR A 207 -2.39 6.77 -9.25
N TYR A 208 -1.24 7.19 -8.69
CA TYR A 208 -0.59 8.44 -9.11
C TYR A 208 -0.03 8.37 -10.53
N LEU A 209 0.47 7.22 -10.98
CA LEU A 209 0.83 7.03 -12.39
C LEU A 209 -0.38 7.20 -13.30
N GLY A 210 -1.54 6.66 -12.90
CA GLY A 210 -2.81 6.89 -13.60
C GLY A 210 -3.14 8.37 -13.75
N LEU A 211 -2.99 9.16 -12.68
CA LEU A 211 -3.19 10.61 -12.71
C LEU A 211 -2.22 11.31 -13.66
N ILE A 212 -0.93 10.96 -13.59
CA ILE A 212 0.12 11.55 -14.43
C ILE A 212 -0.20 11.38 -15.91
N TYR A 213 -0.59 10.18 -16.33
CA TYR A 213 -0.95 9.89 -17.72
C TYR A 213 -2.32 10.47 -18.13
N ASN A 214 -3.30 10.49 -17.22
CA ASN A 214 -4.63 11.05 -17.52
C ASN A 214 -4.59 12.56 -17.70
N LEU A 215 -3.79 13.26 -16.90
CA LEU A 215 -3.66 14.71 -16.92
C LEU A 215 -2.55 15.22 -17.84
N GLY A 216 -1.73 14.33 -18.40
CA GLY A 216 -0.59 14.72 -19.25
C GLY A 216 0.47 15.52 -18.50
N GLN A 217 0.75 15.15 -17.25
CA GLN A 217 1.72 15.85 -16.41
C GLN A 217 3.13 15.33 -16.71
N SER A 218 4.01 16.16 -17.30
CA SER A 218 5.35 15.78 -17.83
C SER A 218 5.38 14.77 -18.98
N VAL A 219 4.22 14.29 -19.42
CA VAL A 219 4.04 13.35 -20.54
C VAL A 219 2.84 13.78 -21.37
N ALA A 220 2.72 13.31 -22.62
CA ALA A 220 1.47 13.49 -23.37
C ALA A 220 0.32 12.74 -22.67
N VAL A 221 -0.91 13.27 -22.77
CA VAL A 221 -2.11 12.59 -22.28
C VAL A 221 -2.21 11.21 -22.94
N ASP A 222 -2.29 10.17 -22.11
CA ASP A 222 -2.41 8.78 -22.53
C ASP A 222 -3.47 8.09 -21.69
N ASN A 223 -4.72 8.19 -22.16
CA ASN A 223 -5.86 7.63 -21.44
C ASN A 223 -5.83 6.10 -21.38
N VAL A 224 -5.16 5.42 -22.32
CA VAL A 224 -5.01 3.96 -22.32
C VAL A 224 -4.14 3.56 -21.13
N LYS A 225 -2.93 4.13 -21.03
CA LYS A 225 -2.05 3.87 -19.88
C LYS A 225 -2.67 4.29 -18.56
N ALA A 226 -3.32 5.45 -18.53
CA ALA A 226 -3.99 5.93 -17.33
C ALA A 226 -5.02 4.91 -16.82
N ARG A 227 -5.88 4.41 -17.73
CA ARG A 227 -6.87 3.39 -17.43
C ARG A 227 -6.22 2.11 -16.93
N GLU A 228 -5.18 1.62 -17.59
CA GLU A 228 -4.44 0.42 -17.16
C GLU A 228 -3.94 0.55 -15.72
N TYR A 229 -3.32 1.69 -15.38
CA TYR A 229 -2.83 1.96 -14.03
C TYR A 229 -3.96 2.06 -13.00
N PHE A 230 -5.07 2.73 -13.32
CA PHE A 230 -6.23 2.79 -12.43
C PHE A 230 -6.86 1.41 -12.22
N GLN A 231 -6.99 0.58 -13.26
CA GLN A 231 -7.48 -0.79 -13.13
C GLN A 231 -6.56 -1.63 -12.23
N GLN A 232 -5.24 -1.50 -12.38
CA GLN A 232 -4.28 -2.18 -11.51
C GLN A 232 -4.44 -1.73 -10.04
N ALA A 233 -4.54 -0.43 -9.78
CA ALA A 233 -4.76 0.10 -8.44
C ALA A 233 -6.10 -0.38 -7.84
N ALA A 234 -7.17 -0.42 -8.64
CA ALA A 234 -8.51 -0.87 -8.22
C ALA A 234 -8.59 -2.37 -7.89
N LYS A 235 -7.73 -3.20 -8.50
CA LYS A 235 -7.64 -4.65 -8.22
C LYS A 235 -7.03 -4.95 -6.84
N GLN A 236 -6.27 -4.01 -6.26
CA GLN A 236 -5.54 -4.22 -5.01
C GLN A 236 -6.45 -4.12 -3.79
N LYS A 237 -6.91 -5.27 -3.29
CA LYS A 237 -7.79 -5.35 -2.11
C LYS A 237 -7.16 -4.83 -0.82
N LYS A 238 -5.83 -4.77 -0.75
CA LYS A 238 -5.07 -4.44 0.47
C LYS A 238 -4.97 -2.93 0.73
N GLU A 239 -5.42 -2.08 -0.19
CA GLU A 239 -5.41 -0.62 -0.04
C GLU A 239 -6.76 0.00 -0.48
N PRO A 240 -7.74 0.08 0.44
CA PRO A 240 -9.09 0.54 0.10
C PRO A 240 -9.15 1.98 -0.43
N GLN A 241 -8.27 2.86 0.04
CA GLN A 241 -8.23 4.25 -0.39
C GLN A 241 -7.80 4.38 -1.85
N ALA A 242 -6.64 3.81 -2.21
CA ALA A 242 -6.17 3.82 -3.61
C ALA A 242 -7.17 3.13 -4.54
N LYS A 243 -7.78 2.03 -4.08
CA LYS A 243 -8.87 1.36 -4.82
C LYS A 243 -10.04 2.31 -5.07
N LYS A 244 -10.57 2.95 -4.01
CA LYS A 244 -11.70 3.88 -4.12
C LYS A 244 -11.37 5.03 -5.06
N GLN A 245 -10.21 5.66 -4.86
CA GLN A 245 -9.75 6.77 -5.70
C GLN A 245 -9.62 6.33 -7.17
N ALA A 246 -9.00 5.18 -7.44
CA ALA A 246 -8.91 4.67 -8.81
C ALA A 246 -10.29 4.39 -9.43
N GLN A 247 -11.24 3.87 -8.66
CA GLN A 247 -12.62 3.64 -9.11
C GLN A 247 -13.37 4.94 -9.43
N GLU A 248 -13.13 6.01 -8.66
CA GLU A 248 -13.68 7.35 -8.92
C GLU A 248 -13.23 7.92 -10.27
N HIS A 249 -12.01 7.59 -10.72
CA HIS A 249 -11.52 7.96 -12.05
C HIS A 249 -12.00 7.02 -13.16
N LEU A 250 -12.11 5.72 -12.87
CA LEU A 250 -12.60 4.74 -13.85
C LEU A 250 -14.06 4.97 -14.25
N GLY A 251 -14.93 5.46 -13.36
CA GLY A 251 -16.34 5.73 -13.67
C GLY A 251 -16.53 6.73 -14.84
N PRO A 252 -16.01 7.97 -14.72
CA PRO A 252 -16.01 8.94 -15.81
C PRO A 252 -15.29 8.44 -17.06
N MET A 253 -14.15 7.74 -16.92
CA MET A 253 -13.45 7.16 -18.07
C MET A 253 -14.30 6.10 -18.79
N ASN A 254 -15.09 5.30 -18.07
CA ASN A 254 -16.03 4.36 -18.68
C ASN A 254 -17.16 5.09 -19.41
N TYR A 255 -17.76 6.09 -18.74
CA TYR A 255 -18.85 6.90 -19.31
C TYR A 255 -18.44 7.59 -20.61
N LEU A 256 -17.21 8.14 -20.63
CA LEU A 256 -16.65 8.82 -21.79
C LEU A 256 -15.85 7.88 -22.71
N CYS A 257 -15.86 6.57 -22.47
CA CYS A 257 -15.05 5.55 -23.17
C CYS A 257 -13.56 5.93 -23.36
N GLN A 258 -12.98 6.67 -22.41
CA GLN A 258 -11.58 7.10 -22.45
C GLN A 258 -10.65 5.94 -22.10
N GLY A 259 -9.66 5.70 -22.96
CA GLY A 259 -8.64 4.68 -22.72
C GLY A 259 -9.11 3.24 -22.89
N ILE A 260 -10.32 3.03 -23.40
CA ILE A 260 -10.82 1.70 -23.74
C ILE A 260 -10.21 1.29 -25.08
N THR A 261 -9.40 0.24 -25.09
CA THR A 261 -8.99 -0.43 -26.32
C THR A 261 -10.07 -1.44 -26.73
N PRO A 262 -10.41 -1.58 -28.02
CA PRO A 262 -11.30 -2.64 -28.48
C PRO A 262 -10.60 -4.00 -28.35
N THR A 263 -10.59 -4.55 -27.13
CA THR A 263 -10.00 -5.83 -26.80
C THR A 263 -10.98 -6.65 -25.95
N ASN A 264 -11.60 -7.65 -26.58
CA ASN A 264 -12.20 -8.92 -26.12
C ASN A 264 -12.85 -9.12 -24.73
N ASP A 265 -12.93 -8.15 -23.81
CA ASP A 265 -13.66 -8.27 -22.54
C ASP A 265 -14.88 -7.32 -22.49
N PRO A 266 -16.12 -7.83 -22.70
CA PRO A 266 -17.33 -7.01 -22.73
C PRO A 266 -17.66 -6.32 -21.39
N THR A 267 -16.99 -6.69 -20.28
CA THR A 267 -17.20 -6.03 -18.98
C THR A 267 -16.60 -4.62 -18.90
N ASP A 268 -15.64 -4.28 -19.78
CA ASP A 268 -15.02 -2.94 -19.83
C ASP A 268 -15.99 -1.85 -20.33
N ALA A 269 -17.00 -2.23 -21.13
CA ALA A 269 -18.07 -1.36 -21.60
C ALA A 269 -19.29 -1.33 -20.65
N MET A 270 -19.55 -2.41 -19.90
CA MET A 270 -20.74 -2.56 -19.05
C MET A 270 -20.73 -1.75 -17.74
N ASN A 271 -19.60 -1.16 -17.34
CA ASN A 271 -19.52 -0.31 -16.13
C ASN A 271 -19.81 1.18 -16.41
N ALA A 272 -20.16 1.55 -17.64
CA ALA A 272 -20.78 2.84 -17.91
C ALA A 272 -22.23 2.78 -17.40
N THR A 273 -22.62 3.71 -16.51
CA THR A 273 -23.99 3.85 -15.99
C THR A 273 -24.88 4.46 -17.07
N ILE A 274 -24.94 3.81 -18.20
CA ILE A 274 -25.86 4.09 -19.28
C ILE A 274 -26.77 2.87 -19.28
N ASP A 275 -28.08 3.08 -19.28
CA ASP A 275 -29.02 1.99 -19.49
C ASP A 275 -28.56 1.22 -20.74
N PRO A 276 -28.02 -0.02 -20.60
CA PRO A 276 -27.37 -0.73 -21.69
C PRO A 276 -28.37 -1.14 -22.78
N GLN A 277 -29.65 -0.82 -22.61
CA GLN A 277 -30.71 -1.12 -23.55
C GLN A 277 -30.79 -0.13 -24.71
N GLU A 278 -30.19 1.06 -24.63
CA GLU A 278 -30.37 2.10 -25.66
C GLU A 278 -29.05 2.78 -26.07
N CYS A 279 -28.81 2.85 -27.37
CA CYS A 279 -27.64 3.47 -28.00
C CYS A 279 -28.14 4.53 -28.99
N PHE A 280 -27.78 5.81 -28.78
CA PHE A 280 -28.26 6.93 -29.57
C PHE A 280 -27.26 7.35 -30.66
N ILE A 281 -27.77 7.68 -31.85
CA ILE A 281 -26.98 8.03 -33.04
C ILE A 281 -27.41 9.43 -33.52
N CYS A 282 -26.45 10.35 -33.66
CA CYS A 282 -26.69 11.65 -34.27
C CYS A 282 -26.66 11.58 -35.81
N ALA A 283 -27.53 12.35 -36.46
CA ALA A 283 -27.50 12.57 -37.90
C ALA A 283 -27.07 14.01 -38.20
N ASP A 284 -25.98 14.18 -38.95
CA ASP A 284 -25.51 15.48 -39.43
C ASP A 284 -25.92 15.62 -40.90
N GLY A 285 -26.60 16.71 -41.26
CA GLY A 285 -27.11 16.94 -42.62
C GLY A 285 -28.04 15.83 -43.16
N GLY A 286 -28.57 14.95 -42.31
CA GLY A 286 -29.39 13.80 -42.71
C GLY A 286 -28.61 12.49 -42.92
N GLU A 287 -27.29 12.53 -42.91
CA GLU A 287 -26.44 11.34 -42.96
C GLU A 287 -26.06 10.88 -41.54
N LEU A 288 -26.08 9.56 -41.32
CA LEU A 288 -25.59 8.99 -40.06
C LEU A 288 -24.08 9.16 -40.04
N VAL A 289 -23.52 9.65 -38.94
CA VAL A 289 -22.07 9.75 -38.77
C VAL A 289 -21.59 8.52 -38.00
N GLY A 290 -20.38 8.02 -38.31
CA GLY A 290 -19.73 6.99 -37.49
C GLY A 290 -19.65 7.48 -36.03
N LEU A 291 -20.40 6.80 -35.15
CA LEU A 291 -21.01 7.28 -33.89
C LEU A 291 -20.29 8.40 -33.11
N PRO A 292 -21.03 9.47 -32.69
CA PRO A 292 -21.62 9.57 -31.33
C PRO A 292 -23.08 10.14 -31.30
N CYS A 293 -23.90 10.12 -30.22
CA CYS A 293 -23.69 10.53 -28.80
C CYS A 293 -24.34 9.62 -27.72
N ALA A 294 -23.89 9.86 -26.46
CA ALA A 294 -24.08 9.16 -25.18
C ALA A 294 -23.09 8.02 -24.87
N ASN A 295 -22.83 7.07 -25.77
CA ASN A 295 -22.06 5.85 -25.45
C ASN A 295 -20.68 5.75 -26.16
N ASN A 296 -20.06 6.90 -26.45
CA ASN A 296 -18.69 7.18 -26.93
C ASN A 296 -17.82 6.06 -27.59
N HIS A 297 -18.37 5.22 -28.47
CA HIS A 297 -17.62 4.13 -29.11
C HIS A 297 -16.60 4.55 -30.19
N GLY A 298 -16.45 5.84 -30.51
CA GLY A 298 -15.61 6.31 -31.61
C GLY A 298 -16.08 5.83 -32.99
N PRO A 299 -15.45 6.29 -34.09
CA PRO A 299 -15.90 6.02 -35.45
C PRO A 299 -15.43 4.63 -35.89
N VAL A 300 -16.02 3.58 -35.33
CA VAL A 300 -15.66 2.18 -35.62
C VAL A 300 -16.58 1.57 -36.69
N ILE A 301 -17.75 2.15 -36.93
CA ILE A 301 -18.77 1.62 -37.85
C ILE A 301 -19.03 2.63 -38.97
N HIS A 302 -18.94 2.17 -40.23
CA HIS A 302 -19.32 2.95 -41.40
C HIS A 302 -20.80 3.36 -41.34
N SER A 303 -21.09 4.60 -41.72
CA SER A 303 -22.44 5.19 -41.77
C SER A 303 -23.46 4.35 -42.54
N ALA A 304 -23.05 3.77 -43.66
CA ALA A 304 -23.87 2.88 -44.48
C ALA A 304 -24.31 1.62 -43.74
N CYS A 305 -23.41 1.03 -42.94
CA CYS A 305 -23.74 -0.11 -42.10
C CYS A 305 -24.72 0.30 -40.99
N LEU A 306 -24.48 1.42 -40.30
CA LEU A 306 -25.38 1.92 -39.25
C LEU A 306 -26.82 2.09 -39.75
N LYS A 307 -26.98 2.56 -41.00
CA LYS A 307 -28.29 2.69 -41.64
C LYS A 307 -29.01 1.36 -41.77
N THR A 308 -28.32 0.31 -42.21
CA THR A 308 -28.90 -1.04 -42.33
C THR A 308 -29.34 -1.61 -40.99
N PHE A 309 -28.52 -1.44 -39.93
CA PHE A 309 -28.88 -1.93 -38.60
C PHE A 309 -30.11 -1.19 -38.04
N LEU A 310 -30.19 0.13 -38.26
CA LEU A 310 -31.35 0.94 -37.85
C LEU A 310 -32.63 0.57 -38.61
N GLU A 311 -32.54 0.38 -39.93
CA GLU A 311 -33.70 0.02 -40.78
C GLU A 311 -34.24 -1.38 -40.47
N GLN A 312 -33.38 -2.30 -40.01
CA GLN A 312 -33.75 -3.67 -39.68
C GLN A 312 -34.10 -3.89 -38.20
N ASP A 313 -34.22 -2.80 -37.41
CA ASP A 313 -34.42 -2.83 -35.95
C ASP A 313 -33.45 -3.79 -35.23
N MET A 314 -32.23 -3.89 -35.77
CA MET A 314 -31.20 -4.75 -35.22
C MET A 314 -30.48 -4.06 -34.07
N PRO A 315 -30.11 -4.82 -33.02
CA PRO A 315 -29.35 -4.25 -31.91
C PRO A 315 -27.98 -3.78 -32.41
N CYS A 316 -27.44 -2.77 -31.74
CA CYS A 316 -26.09 -2.27 -32.00
C CYS A 316 -25.09 -3.44 -31.98
N PRO A 317 -24.23 -3.60 -33.01
CA PRO A 317 -23.27 -4.70 -33.05
C PRO A 317 -22.21 -4.62 -31.95
N MET A 318 -22.04 -3.44 -31.31
CA MET A 318 -21.06 -3.20 -30.26
C MET A 318 -21.66 -3.32 -28.85
N CYS A 319 -22.74 -2.59 -28.57
CA CYS A 319 -23.35 -2.53 -27.23
C CYS A 319 -24.50 -3.54 -27.04
N ARG A 320 -25.02 -4.14 -28.13
CA ARG A 320 -26.27 -4.92 -28.19
C ARG A 320 -27.55 -4.20 -27.71
N GLY A 321 -27.46 -2.91 -27.39
CA GLY A 321 -28.59 -2.05 -27.12
C GLY A 321 -29.36 -1.68 -28.39
N LYS A 322 -30.62 -1.27 -28.22
CA LYS A 322 -31.50 -0.79 -29.29
C LYS A 322 -30.99 0.55 -29.83
N LEU A 323 -31.00 0.70 -31.15
CA LEU A 323 -30.49 1.90 -31.81
C LEU A 323 -31.59 2.94 -32.01
N TYR A 324 -31.30 4.18 -31.66
CA TYR A 324 -32.19 5.32 -31.86
C TYR A 324 -31.53 6.42 -32.67
N LYS A 325 -32.25 6.96 -33.65
CA LYS A 325 -31.80 8.11 -34.44
C LYS A 325 -32.30 9.39 -33.79
N ILE A 326 -31.38 10.34 -33.54
CA ILE A 326 -31.72 11.69 -33.06
C ILE A 326 -31.42 12.69 -34.17
N SER A 327 -32.37 13.59 -34.46
CA SER A 327 -32.17 14.71 -35.38
C SER A 327 -31.68 15.96 -34.62
N GLU A 328 -30.77 16.75 -35.18
CA GLU A 328 -30.29 17.99 -34.53
C GLU A 328 -31.43 19.00 -34.21
N SER A 329 -32.59 18.89 -34.85
CA SER A 329 -33.78 19.68 -34.52
C SER A 329 -34.43 19.34 -33.18
N GLU A 330 -34.19 18.15 -32.62
CA GLU A 330 -34.82 17.70 -31.37
C GLU A 330 -33.99 18.06 -30.12
N ASN A 331 -32.70 18.39 -30.28
CA ASN A 331 -31.81 18.79 -29.18
C ASN A 331 -31.94 20.27 -28.73
N LYS A 332 -32.99 20.98 -29.19
CA LYS A 332 -33.25 22.40 -28.86
C LYS A 332 -34.45 22.65 -27.95
N LYS A 333 -34.96 21.64 -27.23
CA LYS A 333 -36.00 21.84 -26.21
C LYS A 333 -35.63 21.28 -24.85
#